data_AF-A0A961GQC2-F1
#
_entry.id   AF-A0A961GQC2-F1
#
_cell.length_a   1.000
_cell.length_b   1.000
_cell.length_c   1.000
_cell.angle_alpha   90.00
_cell.angle_beta   90.00
_cell.angle_gamma   90.00
#
_symmetry.space_group_name_H-M   'P 1'
#
loop_
_entity.id
_entity.type
_entity.pdbx_description
1 polymer ?
#
loop_
_entity_poly.entity_id
_entity_poly.type
_entity_poly.pdbx_seq_one_letter_code
_entity_poly.pdbx_strand_id
1 'polypeptide(L)'
;MSAIVDDVAAGDVESLIVLDQDDTLIQFDRRLLYRSVHAIGREHDLHYQHRRSNAEQLLGIPDAFAWCWARGGQWRQLIRPAVTVKTI
;
A
#
# COMPACT_ATOMS: atom_id res chain seq x y z
N MET A 1 -1.97 -3.88 6.85
CA MET A 1 -2.95 -2.89 6.36
C MET A 1 -3.15 -1.71 7.29
N SER A 2 -3.06 -1.84 8.61
CA SER A 2 -3.20 -0.68 9.52
C SER A 2 -2.21 0.45 9.20
N ALA A 3 -0.92 0.12 9.05
CA ALA A 3 0.11 1.13 8.81
C ALA A 3 -0.12 2.01 7.56
N ILE A 4 -0.65 1.46 6.46
CA ILE A 4 -0.94 2.28 5.26
C ILE A 4 -2.19 3.14 5.46
N VAL A 5 -3.18 2.64 6.19
CA VAL A 5 -4.39 3.39 6.54
C VAL A 5 -4.04 4.54 7.49
N ASP A 6 -3.20 4.29 8.50
CA ASP A 6 -2.74 5.31 9.44
C ASP A 6 -1.91 6.40 8.74
N ASP A 7 -1.07 6.02 7.78
CA ASP A 7 -0.23 6.96 7.01
C ASP A 7 -1.09 7.90 6.14
N VAL A 8 -2.09 7.35 5.47
CA VAL A 8 -3.01 8.12 4.62
C VAL A 8 -3.97 8.97 5.47
N ALA A 9 -4.39 8.47 6.63
CA ALA A 9 -5.28 9.19 7.53
C ALA A 9 -4.63 10.37 8.25
N ALA A 10 -3.31 10.48 8.26
CA ALA A 10 -2.59 11.62 8.84
C ALA A 10 -2.87 12.95 8.11
N GLY A 11 -3.40 12.89 6.88
CA GLY A 11 -3.84 14.07 6.14
C GLY A 11 -5.33 14.37 6.31
N ASP A 12 -5.69 15.65 6.33
CA ASP A 12 -7.09 16.12 6.37
C ASP A 12 -7.79 16.13 4.99
N VAL A 13 -7.22 15.46 3.99
CA VAL A 13 -7.70 15.48 2.60
C VAL A 13 -8.32 14.13 2.22
N GLU A 14 -9.35 14.17 1.39
CA GLU A 14 -9.91 12.97 0.75
C GLU A 14 -8.79 12.19 0.04
N SER A 15 -8.74 10.89 0.29
CA SER A 15 -7.63 10.04 -0.12
C SER A 15 -8.10 8.76 -0.78
N LEU A 16 -7.36 8.31 -1.79
CA LEU A 16 -7.61 7.06 -2.50
C LEU A 16 -6.42 6.12 -2.37
N ILE A 17 -6.66 4.93 -1.81
CA ILE A 17 -5.69 3.82 -1.82
C ILE A 17 -5.96 2.94 -3.03
N VAL A 18 -4.94 2.73 -3.87
CA VAL A 18 -5.01 1.78 -4.98
C VAL A 18 -4.13 0.58 -4.65
N LEU A 19 -4.70 -0.63 -4.76
CA LEU A 19 -4.03 -1.90 -4.51
C LEU A 19 -3.96 -2.71 -5.80
N ASP A 20 -2.94 -3.56 -5.91
CA ASP A 20 -2.91 -4.54 -6.99
C ASP A 20 -4.05 -5.55 -6.84
N GLN A 21 -4.65 -5.91 -7.96
CA GLN A 21 -5.78 -6.83 -7.99
C GLN A 21 -5.28 -8.27 -8.10
N ASP A 22 -5.31 -8.95 -6.96
CA ASP A 22 -5.31 -10.40 -6.86
C ASP A 22 -6.72 -10.88 -6.49
N ASP A 23 -7.38 -11.61 -7.40
CA ASP A 23 -8.75 -12.08 -7.22
C ASP A 23 -8.89 -13.06 -6.03
N THR A 24 -7.80 -13.71 -5.63
CA THR A 24 -7.78 -14.60 -4.46
C THR A 24 -7.74 -13.83 -3.14
N LEU A 25 -7.24 -12.58 -3.15
CA LEU A 25 -7.05 -11.77 -1.95
C LEU A 25 -8.05 -10.62 -1.81
N ILE A 26 -8.72 -10.22 -2.90
CA ILE A 26 -9.58 -9.03 -2.93
C ILE A 26 -10.65 -8.98 -1.82
N GLN A 27 -11.25 -10.12 -1.46
CA GLN A 27 -12.26 -10.17 -0.40
C GLN A 27 -11.66 -10.07 1.00
N PHE A 28 -10.46 -10.62 1.17
CA PHE A 28 -9.71 -10.52 2.43
C PHE A 28 -9.26 -9.07 2.64
N ASP A 29 -8.66 -8.46 1.62
CA ASP A 29 -8.16 -7.08 1.67
C ASP A 29 -9.29 -6.08 1.93
N ARG A 30 -10.42 -6.22 1.24
CA ARG A 30 -11.61 -5.39 1.50
C ARG A 30 -12.06 -5.46 2.95
N ARG A 31 -12.11 -6.65 3.54
CA ARG A 31 -12.54 -6.83 4.93
C ARG A 31 -11.56 -6.21 5.91
N LEU A 32 -10.27 -6.33 5.63
CA LEU A 32 -9.21 -5.77 6.45
C LEU A 32 -9.19 -4.24 6.38
N LEU A 33 -9.28 -3.67 5.16
CA LEU A 33 -9.39 -2.23 4.93
C LEU A 33 -10.63 -1.65 5.59
N TYR A 34 -11.81 -2.26 5.41
CA TYR A 34 -13.04 -1.81 6.05
C TYR A 34 -12.87 -1.69 7.56
N ARG A 35 -12.30 -2.72 8.21
CA ARG A 35 -12.05 -2.71 9.66
C ARG A 35 -11.06 -1.62 10.06
N SER A 36 -9.95 -1.47 9.34
CA SER A 36 -8.93 -0.48 9.64
C SER A 36 -9.43 0.95 9.47
N VAL A 37 -10.12 1.25 8.36
CA VAL A 37 -10.67 2.58 8.07
C VAL A 37 -11.76 2.96 9.06
N HIS A 38 -12.65 2.01 9.39
CA HIS A 38 -13.68 2.24 10.38
C HIS A 38 -13.09 2.48 11.78
N ALA A 39 -12.02 1.77 12.16
CA ALA A 39 -11.39 1.94 13.47
C ALA A 39 -10.85 3.36 13.71
N ILE A 40 -10.56 4.11 12.63
CA ILE A 40 -10.05 5.47 12.69
C ILE A 40 -11.10 6.53 12.30
N GLY A 41 -12.35 6.14 12.00
CA GLY A 41 -13.46 7.05 11.69
C GLY A 41 -13.32 7.83 10.38
N ARG A 42 -12.62 7.28 9.36
CA ARG A 42 -12.34 7.94 8.08
C ARG A 42 -13.12 7.33 6.90
N GLU A 43 -14.22 6.63 7.17
CA GLU A 43 -15.00 5.93 6.13
C GLU A 43 -15.59 6.82 5.02
N HIS A 44 -15.74 8.13 5.26
CA HIS A 44 -16.25 9.07 4.27
C HIS A 44 -15.14 9.74 3.43
N ASP A 45 -13.90 9.77 3.95
CA ASP A 45 -12.80 10.52 3.34
C ASP A 45 -11.71 9.60 2.75
N LEU A 46 -11.77 8.29 3.04
CA LEU A 46 -10.78 7.32 2.59
C LEU A 46 -11.44 6.24 1.72
N HIS A 47 -11.14 6.32 0.44
CA HIS A 47 -11.59 5.37 -0.58
C HIS A 47 -10.50 4.36 -0.92
N TYR A 48 -10.89 3.17 -1.37
CA TYR A 48 -9.93 2.16 -1.82
C TYR A 48 -10.43 1.40 -3.05
N GLN A 49 -9.51 1.09 -3.96
CA GLN A 49 -9.76 0.38 -5.21
C GLN A 49 -8.71 -0.71 -5.43
N HIS A 50 -9.11 -1.78 -6.13
CA HIS A 50 -8.18 -2.77 -6.65
C HIS A 50 -8.08 -2.57 -8.16
N ARG A 51 -6.87 -2.48 -8.67
CA ARG A 51 -6.58 -2.30 -10.09
C ARG A 51 -5.52 -3.30 -10.51
N ARG A 52 -5.59 -3.78 -11.75
CA ARG A 52 -4.51 -4.60 -12.32
C ARG A 52 -3.30 -3.73 -12.59
N SER A 53 -2.11 -4.28 -12.39
CA SER A 53 -0.83 -3.63 -12.71
C SER A 53 -0.70 -3.07 -14.14
N ASN A 54 -1.40 -3.63 -15.13
CA ASN A 54 -1.42 -3.09 -16.50
C ASN A 54 -2.29 -1.82 -16.65
N ALA A 55 -3.21 -1.58 -15.73
CA ALA A 55 -4.12 -0.45 -15.72
C ALA A 55 -3.60 0.70 -14.84
N GLU A 56 -2.75 0.41 -13.85
CA GLU A 56 -2.09 1.41 -13.01
C GLU A 56 -0.61 1.05 -12.87
N GLN A 57 0.23 1.65 -13.72
CA GLN A 57 1.66 1.32 -13.82
C GLN A 57 2.42 1.59 -12.52
N LEU A 58 1.95 2.53 -11.70
CA LEU A 58 2.61 2.86 -10.44
C LEU A 58 2.55 1.71 -9.41
N LEU A 59 1.60 0.78 -9.56
CA LEU A 59 1.51 -0.41 -8.69
C LEU A 59 2.71 -1.36 -8.84
N GLY A 60 3.45 -1.30 -9.95
CA GLY A 60 4.65 -2.11 -10.14
C GLY A 60 5.91 -1.57 -9.44
N ILE A 61 5.90 -0.32 -8.98
CA ILE A 61 7.07 0.31 -8.34
C ILE A 61 7.43 -0.39 -7.02
N PRO A 62 6.48 -0.62 -6.08
CA PRO A 62 6.77 -1.36 -4.85
C PRO A 62 7.44 -2.73 -5.10
N ASP A 63 6.99 -3.47 -6.11
CA ASP A 63 7.56 -4.78 -6.45
C ASP A 63 9.01 -4.66 -6.94
N ALA A 64 9.33 -3.62 -7.72
CA ALA A 64 10.70 -3.36 -8.14
C ALA A 64 11.62 -3.08 -6.94
N PHE A 65 11.14 -2.33 -5.94
CA PHE A 65 11.88 -2.09 -4.69
C PHE A 65 12.02 -3.37 -3.86
N ALA A 66 10.95 -4.15 -3.72
CA ALA A 66 10.97 -5.43 -3.01
C ALA A 66 11.96 -6.41 -3.65
N TRP A 67 11.97 -6.50 -4.98
CA TRP A 67 12.91 -7.32 -5.73
C TRP A 67 14.36 -6.85 -5.55
N CYS A 68 14.63 -5.54 -5.68
CA CYS A 68 15.96 -4.97 -5.45
C CYS A 68 16.46 -5.29 -4.03
N TRP A 69 15.56 -5.21 -3.04
CA TRP A 69 15.85 -5.54 -1.66
C TRP A 69 16.20 -7.03 -1.50
N ALA A 70 15.38 -7.92 -2.05
CA ALA A 70 15.58 -9.37 -2.00
C ALA A 70 16.87 -9.80 -2.73
N ARG A 71 17.14 -9.22 -3.91
CA ARG A 71 18.35 -9.48 -4.71
C ARG A 71 19.64 -9.13 -3.96
N GLY A 72 19.62 -8.10 -3.12
CA GLY A 72 20.77 -7.75 -2.28
C GLY A 72 21.92 -7.07 -3.03
N GLY A 73 23.11 -7.11 -2.45
CA GLY A 73 24.33 -6.53 -3.03
C GLY A 73 24.18 -5.05 -3.39
N GLN A 74 24.65 -4.70 -4.59
CA GLN A 74 24.57 -3.34 -5.11
C GLN A 74 23.12 -2.82 -5.21
N TRP A 75 22.15 -3.68 -5.52
CA TRP A 75 20.75 -3.26 -5.65
C TRP A 75 20.18 -2.77 -4.32
N ARG A 76 20.42 -3.52 -3.23
CA ARG A 76 20.00 -3.11 -1.89
C ARG A 76 20.71 -1.83 -1.44
N GLN A 77 21.99 -1.64 -1.80
CA GLN A 77 22.72 -0.40 -1.50
C GLN A 77 22.12 0.81 -2.22
N LEU A 78 21.76 0.67 -3.50
CA LEU A 78 21.18 1.75 -4.30
C LEU A 78 19.81 2.20 -3.79
N ILE A 79 18.95 1.27 -3.39
CA ILE A 79 17.58 1.62 -2.95
C ILE A 79 17.52 2.05 -1.47
N ARG A 80 18.59 1.83 -0.70
CA ARG A 80 18.60 2.06 0.75
C ARG A 80 18.09 3.45 1.17
N PRO A 81 18.42 4.57 0.48
CA PRO A 81 17.91 5.89 0.84
C PRO A 81 16.39 6.06 0.64
N ALA A 82 15.77 5.22 -0.19
CA ALA A 82 14.34 5.26 -0.50
C ALA A 82 13.51 4.26 0.32
N VAL A 83 14.13 3.47 1.21
CA VAL A 83 13.45 2.46 2.03
C VAL A 83 13.49 2.88 3.49
N THR A 84 12.33 2.97 4.13
CA THR A 84 12.18 3.19 5.56
C THR A 84 11.42 2.03 6.18
N VAL A 85 11.79 1.64 7.40
CA VAL A 85 11.11 0.59 8.17
C VAL A 85 10.25 1.28 9.24
N LYS A 86 8.93 1.07 9.18
CA LYS A 86 8.02 1.39 10.28
C LYS A 86 7.82 0.13 11.13
N THR A 87 8.12 0.23 12.43
CA THR A 87 7.73 -0.80 13.41
C THR A 87 6.28 -0.54 13.79
N ILE A 88 5.42 -1.54 13.60
CA ILE A 88 3.96 -1.48 13.82
C ILE A 88 3.63 -2.28 15.08
#